data_AF-A0A816CH87-F1
#
_entry.id   AF-A0A816CH87-F1
#
_cell.length_a   1.000
_cell.length_b   1.000
_cell.length_c   1.000
_cell.angle_alpha   90.00
_cell.angle_beta   90.00
_cell.angle_gamma   90.00
#
_symmetry.space_group_name_H-M   'P 1'
#
loop_
_entity.id
_entity.type
_entity.pdbx_description
1 polymer ?
#
loop_
_entity_poly.entity_id
_entity_poly.type
_entity_poly.pdbx_seq_one_letter_code
_entity_poly.pdbx_strand_id
1 'polypeptide(L)'
;RILVDPTARHLREERFSIPQISRSIKSDSDQQHFCFIIAEWLLKNKKDKDDHPKWVEQAAKGIYQEGLNLGKRTEALYLARKLREVKDKQQHEIVRRCIHLYTKETFLYKLINKALREEDKSKVDTLGAFCYYISLMNYTQGFGPSFHTNTVYRGMTLTREEISDYKASIGKYKAWLAFNSTSKIRGEAEVFGNTLFVINFTGMSRHGSGIDIRDLSRYPYEEEVLLQTGTNFRVDKVEEVGPKCRIHVTVV
;
A
#
# COMPACT_ATOMS: atom_id res chain seq x y z
N ARG A 1 10.77 -23.20 15.00
CA ARG A 1 9.52 -22.43 15.26
C ARG A 1 9.87 -21.45 16.36
N ILE A 2 10.09 -20.18 16.04
CA ILE A 2 10.24 -19.15 17.06
C ILE A 2 8.82 -18.82 17.52
N LEU A 3 8.53 -19.11 18.79
CA LEU A 3 7.28 -18.74 19.44
C LEU A 3 7.35 -17.23 19.66
N VAL A 4 6.66 -16.47 18.82
CA VAL A 4 6.46 -15.03 19.04
C VAL A 4 5.41 -14.92 20.15
N ASP A 5 5.79 -14.26 21.24
CA ASP A 5 4.93 -13.92 22.38
C ASP A 5 3.67 -13.18 21.87
N PRO A 6 2.45 -13.70 22.09
CA PRO A 6 1.21 -13.06 21.66
C PRO A 6 0.94 -11.70 22.32
N THR A 7 1.67 -11.38 23.41
CA THR A 7 1.50 -10.15 24.19
C THR A 7 2.56 -9.08 23.89
N ALA A 8 3.64 -9.43 23.18
CA ALA A 8 4.59 -8.44 22.70
C ALA A 8 3.93 -7.62 21.58
N ARG A 9 3.93 -6.29 21.73
CA ARG A 9 3.54 -5.35 20.65
C ARG A 9 4.56 -5.47 19.52
N HIS A 10 4.32 -6.41 18.61
CA HIS A 10 5.15 -6.59 17.41
C HIS A 10 4.70 -5.61 16.35
N LEU A 11 5.49 -4.55 16.15
CA LEU A 11 5.40 -3.72 14.96
C LEU A 11 6.09 -4.45 13.81
N ARG A 12 5.51 -4.40 12.61
CA ARG A 12 6.16 -4.98 11.43
C ARG A 12 7.44 -4.22 11.09
N GLU A 13 8.58 -4.89 11.15
CA GLU A 13 9.92 -4.27 11.14
C GLU A 13 10.25 -3.50 9.85
N GLU A 14 9.60 -3.79 8.72
CA GLU A 14 10.06 -3.29 7.41
C GLU A 14 9.06 -2.51 6.58
N ARG A 15 7.78 -2.39 6.96
CA ARG A 15 6.76 -1.86 6.03
C ARG A 15 6.75 -0.34 5.91
N PHE A 16 7.06 0.34 7.00
CA PHE A 16 7.21 1.78 7.03
C PHE A 16 8.56 2.18 6.40
N SER A 17 9.60 1.37 6.57
CA SER A 17 10.98 1.69 6.17
C SER A 17 11.33 1.50 4.68
N ILE A 18 10.52 0.79 3.88
CA ILE A 18 10.84 0.55 2.46
C ILE A 18 10.94 1.87 1.68
N PRO A 19 12.08 2.17 1.02
CA PRO A 19 12.27 3.36 0.20
C PRO A 19 11.17 3.49 -0.85
N GLN A 20 10.67 4.72 -1.00
CA GLN A 20 9.66 5.07 -1.99
C GLN A 20 10.30 5.95 -3.06
N ILE A 21 10.24 5.49 -4.31
CA ILE A 21 10.49 6.36 -5.45
C ILE A 21 9.25 7.24 -5.59
N SER A 22 9.37 8.50 -5.19
CA SER A 22 8.37 9.52 -5.49
C SER A 22 8.66 10.14 -6.85
N ARG A 23 7.66 10.25 -7.72
CA ARG A 23 7.83 10.93 -9.01
C ARG A 23 7.36 12.36 -8.94
N SER A 24 8.13 13.29 -9.50
CA SER A 24 7.69 14.67 -9.71
C SER A 24 6.60 14.72 -10.77
N ILE A 25 5.51 15.41 -10.46
CA ILE A 25 4.38 15.60 -11.38
C ILE A 25 4.61 16.90 -12.16
N LYS A 26 4.50 16.87 -13.49
CA LYS A 26 4.84 18.00 -14.37
C LYS A 26 3.64 18.91 -14.69
N SER A 27 2.40 18.43 -14.56
CA SER A 27 1.18 19.22 -14.79
C SER A 27 -0.01 18.70 -14.00
N ASP A 28 -1.05 19.54 -13.81
CA ASP A 28 -2.30 19.15 -13.15
C ASP A 28 -3.06 18.04 -13.91
N SER A 29 -2.83 17.89 -15.21
CA SER A 29 -3.41 16.81 -16.02
C SER A 29 -2.81 15.42 -15.72
N ASP A 30 -1.65 15.36 -15.09
CA ASP A 30 -0.96 14.12 -14.69
C ASP A 30 -1.45 13.60 -13.33
N GLN A 31 -2.43 14.26 -12.70
CA GLN A 31 -2.89 13.90 -11.35
C GLN A 31 -3.69 12.57 -11.30
N GLN A 32 -4.06 11.96 -12.42
CA GLN A 32 -4.68 10.61 -12.43
C GLN A 32 -3.65 9.54 -12.80
N HIS A 33 -2.67 9.31 -11.92
CA HIS A 33 -1.83 8.12 -12.03
C HIS A 33 -2.63 6.89 -11.57
N PHE A 34 -3.42 6.33 -12.47
CA PHE A 34 -4.00 5.01 -12.27
C PHE A 34 -2.85 3.99 -12.22
N CYS A 35 -2.83 3.14 -11.20
CA CYS A 35 -1.83 2.08 -11.07
C CYS A 35 -1.75 1.25 -12.36
N PHE A 36 -0.60 1.27 -13.03
CA PHE A 36 -0.45 0.64 -14.34
C PHE A 36 -0.73 -0.86 -14.29
N ILE A 37 -0.31 -1.57 -13.23
CA ILE A 37 -0.59 -3.01 -13.04
C ILE A 37 -2.10 -3.27 -13.08
N ILE A 38 -2.86 -2.45 -12.36
CA ILE A 38 -4.31 -2.59 -12.24
C ILE A 38 -4.98 -2.21 -13.56
N ALA A 39 -4.55 -1.10 -14.18
CA ALA A 39 -5.08 -0.63 -15.44
C ALA A 39 -4.85 -1.66 -16.56
N GLU A 40 -3.61 -2.12 -16.77
CA GLU A 40 -3.28 -3.12 -17.80
C GLU A 40 -3.99 -4.45 -17.54
N TRP A 41 -4.08 -4.91 -16.29
CA TRP A 41 -4.82 -6.13 -15.96
C TRP A 41 -6.31 -6.01 -16.26
N LEU A 42 -6.94 -4.88 -15.90
CA LEU A 42 -8.35 -4.61 -16.23
C LEU A 42 -8.56 -4.55 -17.75
N LEU A 43 -7.63 -3.93 -18.50
CA LEU A 43 -7.69 -3.89 -19.97
C LEU A 43 -7.67 -5.30 -20.58
N LYS A 44 -6.82 -6.19 -20.06
CA LYS A 44 -6.73 -7.60 -20.50
C LYS A 44 -7.98 -8.41 -20.15
N ASN A 45 -8.63 -8.12 -19.03
CA ASN A 45 -9.74 -8.92 -18.49
C ASN A 45 -11.13 -8.29 -18.69
N LYS A 46 -11.26 -7.25 -19.56
CA LYS A 46 -12.54 -6.54 -19.80
C LYS A 46 -13.72 -7.42 -20.17
N LYS A 47 -13.48 -8.60 -20.76
CA LYS A 47 -14.52 -9.53 -21.22
C LYS A 47 -15.15 -10.33 -20.07
N ASP A 48 -14.48 -10.42 -18.93
CA ASP A 48 -14.86 -11.23 -17.77
C ASP A 48 -15.48 -10.38 -16.65
N LYS A 49 -16.31 -9.38 -17.00
CA LYS A 49 -16.82 -8.41 -16.02
C LYS A 49 -17.44 -9.12 -14.82
N ASP A 50 -16.92 -8.81 -13.64
CA ASP A 50 -17.42 -9.22 -12.34
C ASP A 50 -17.44 -10.74 -12.09
N ASP A 51 -16.66 -11.53 -12.84
CA ASP A 51 -16.43 -12.95 -12.54
C ASP A 51 -15.42 -13.09 -11.38
N HIS A 52 -15.92 -12.79 -10.17
CA HIS A 52 -15.12 -12.84 -8.95
C HIS A 52 -14.50 -14.23 -8.68
N PRO A 53 -15.20 -15.37 -8.87
CA PRO A 53 -14.56 -16.67 -8.70
C PRO A 53 -13.35 -16.87 -9.61
N LYS A 54 -13.43 -16.45 -10.88
CA LYS A 54 -12.32 -16.50 -11.82
C LYS A 54 -11.18 -15.58 -11.39
N TRP A 55 -11.47 -14.34 -11.01
CA TRP A 55 -10.45 -13.36 -10.61
C TRP A 55 -9.76 -13.73 -9.30
N VAL A 56 -10.48 -14.27 -8.34
CA VAL A 56 -9.90 -14.82 -7.10
C VAL A 56 -8.95 -15.98 -7.42
N GLU A 57 -9.32 -16.88 -8.34
CA GLU A 57 -8.44 -17.97 -8.76
C GLU A 57 -7.20 -17.45 -9.50
N GLN A 58 -7.34 -16.43 -10.37
CA GLN A 58 -6.20 -15.77 -11.00
C GLN A 58 -5.24 -15.19 -9.95
N ALA A 59 -5.77 -14.41 -8.99
CA ALA A 59 -4.98 -13.84 -7.91
C ALA A 59 -4.26 -14.92 -7.08
N ALA A 60 -4.97 -16.00 -6.72
CA ALA A 60 -4.39 -17.10 -5.94
C ALA A 60 -3.28 -17.83 -6.71
N LYS A 61 -3.46 -18.08 -8.02
CA LYS A 61 -2.44 -18.69 -8.88
C LYS A 61 -1.21 -17.79 -9.02
N GLY A 62 -1.42 -16.50 -9.24
CA GLY A 62 -0.34 -15.53 -9.39
C GLY A 62 0.49 -15.39 -8.12
N ILE A 63 -0.15 -15.29 -6.95
CA ILE A 63 0.55 -15.31 -5.64
C ILE A 63 1.39 -16.59 -5.49
N TYR A 64 0.82 -17.75 -5.82
CA TYR A 64 1.53 -19.01 -5.73
C TYR A 64 2.76 -19.04 -6.64
N GLN A 65 2.61 -18.63 -7.90
CA GLN A 65 3.69 -18.60 -8.89
C GLN A 65 4.83 -17.67 -8.46
N GLU A 66 4.52 -16.45 -8.02
CA GLU A 66 5.54 -15.52 -7.56
C GLU A 66 6.27 -16.04 -6.32
N GLY A 67 5.55 -16.66 -5.40
CA GLY A 67 6.17 -17.29 -4.25
C GLY A 67 7.06 -18.49 -4.63
N LEU A 68 6.74 -19.25 -5.68
CA LEU A 68 7.64 -20.28 -6.22
C LEU A 68 8.92 -19.65 -6.77
N ASN A 69 8.79 -18.58 -7.56
CA ASN A 69 9.94 -17.86 -8.13
C ASN A 69 10.88 -17.31 -7.06
N LEU A 70 10.37 -17.00 -5.87
CA LEU A 70 11.12 -16.51 -4.71
C LEU A 70 11.60 -17.61 -3.75
N GLY A 71 11.35 -18.89 -4.04
CA GLY A 71 11.67 -20.01 -3.13
C GLY A 71 10.82 -20.04 -1.85
N LYS A 72 9.67 -19.35 -1.84
CA LYS A 72 8.74 -19.20 -0.70
C LYS A 72 7.51 -20.10 -0.82
N ARG A 73 7.67 -21.32 -1.37
CA ARG A 73 6.55 -22.24 -1.71
C ARG A 73 5.51 -22.43 -0.60
N THR A 74 5.93 -22.67 0.63
CA THR A 74 5.01 -22.92 1.76
C THR A 74 4.17 -21.70 2.09
N GLU A 75 4.79 -20.52 2.14
CA GLU A 75 4.10 -19.24 2.37
C GLU A 75 3.14 -18.93 1.21
N ALA A 76 3.59 -19.15 -0.03
CA ALA A 76 2.79 -18.94 -1.24
C ALA A 76 1.54 -19.83 -1.27
N LEU A 77 1.71 -21.12 -0.93
CA LEU A 77 0.61 -22.07 -0.84
C LEU A 77 -0.40 -21.64 0.23
N TYR A 78 0.09 -21.22 1.40
CA TYR A 78 -0.77 -20.72 2.47
C TYR A 78 -1.59 -19.51 2.02
N LEU A 79 -0.95 -18.48 1.45
CA LEU A 79 -1.62 -17.28 0.98
C LEU A 79 -2.67 -17.58 -0.10
N ALA A 80 -2.29 -18.38 -1.10
CA ALA A 80 -3.20 -18.78 -2.18
C ALA A 80 -4.40 -19.58 -1.68
N ARG A 81 -4.20 -20.53 -0.74
CA ARG A 81 -5.31 -21.27 -0.12
C ARG A 81 -6.24 -20.35 0.67
N LYS A 82 -5.67 -19.43 1.46
CA LYS A 82 -6.46 -18.46 2.23
C LYS A 82 -7.26 -17.51 1.36
N LEU A 83 -6.80 -17.19 0.16
CA LEU A 83 -7.58 -16.40 -0.79
C LEU A 83 -8.70 -17.22 -1.43
N ARG A 84 -8.46 -18.50 -1.76
CA ARG A 84 -9.50 -19.40 -2.31
C ARG A 84 -10.67 -19.66 -1.36
N GLU A 85 -10.46 -19.57 -0.04
CA GLU A 85 -11.52 -19.70 0.96
C GLU A 85 -12.68 -18.69 0.77
N VAL A 86 -12.41 -17.56 0.11
CA VAL A 86 -13.42 -16.51 -0.14
C VAL A 86 -13.82 -16.41 -1.62
N LYS A 87 -13.47 -17.40 -2.45
CA LYS A 87 -13.70 -17.38 -3.91
C LYS A 87 -15.17 -17.17 -4.29
N ASP A 88 -16.07 -17.85 -3.58
CA ASP A 88 -17.51 -17.83 -3.85
C ASP A 88 -18.26 -16.86 -2.92
N LYS A 89 -17.53 -15.90 -2.34
CA LYS A 89 -18.08 -14.90 -1.42
C LYS A 89 -18.37 -13.58 -2.13
N GLN A 90 -19.07 -12.69 -1.43
CA GLN A 90 -19.34 -11.34 -1.92
C GLN A 90 -18.04 -10.54 -2.06
N GLN A 91 -18.02 -9.56 -2.97
CA GLN A 91 -16.85 -8.71 -3.26
C GLN A 91 -16.20 -8.15 -1.98
N HIS A 92 -17.02 -7.72 -1.01
CA HIS A 92 -16.51 -7.14 0.24
C HIS A 92 -15.74 -8.12 1.12
N GLU A 93 -16.15 -9.39 1.16
CA GLU A 93 -15.40 -10.43 1.87
C GLU A 93 -14.07 -10.72 1.18
N ILE A 94 -14.04 -10.68 -0.15
CA ILE A 94 -12.82 -10.87 -0.96
C ILE A 94 -11.84 -9.72 -0.69
N VAL A 95 -12.30 -8.47 -0.78
CA VAL A 95 -11.46 -7.28 -0.51
C VAL A 95 -10.90 -7.31 0.91
N ARG A 96 -11.73 -7.61 1.92
CA ARG A 96 -11.28 -7.76 3.32
C ARG A 96 -10.20 -8.83 3.45
N ARG A 97 -10.34 -9.97 2.76
CA ARG A 97 -9.32 -11.02 2.76
C ARG A 97 -8.03 -10.57 2.08
N CYS A 98 -8.11 -9.88 0.94
CA CYS A 98 -6.93 -9.35 0.25
C CYS A 98 -6.14 -8.37 1.14
N ILE A 99 -6.82 -7.43 1.80
CA ILE A 99 -6.18 -6.50 2.75
C ILE A 99 -5.54 -7.26 3.92
N HIS A 100 -6.26 -8.24 4.50
CA HIS A 100 -5.71 -9.04 5.59
C HIS A 100 -4.45 -9.82 5.17
N LEU A 101 -4.42 -10.39 3.96
CA LEU A 101 -3.24 -11.09 3.46
C LEU A 101 -2.11 -10.14 3.11
N TYR A 102 -2.42 -8.99 2.51
CA TYR A 102 -1.47 -7.92 2.21
C TYR A 102 -0.77 -7.41 3.47
N THR A 103 -1.47 -7.32 4.60
CA THR A 103 -0.90 -6.84 5.87
C THR A 103 -0.04 -7.89 6.59
N LYS A 104 0.01 -9.15 6.16
CA LYS A 104 0.90 -10.14 6.79
C LYS A 104 2.36 -9.87 6.42
N GLU A 105 3.25 -10.13 7.37
CA GLU A 105 4.69 -10.10 7.17
C GLU A 105 5.14 -11.30 6.30
N THR A 106 4.94 -11.15 4.99
CA THR A 106 5.18 -12.19 3.96
C THR A 106 5.85 -11.58 2.74
N PHE A 107 6.30 -12.41 1.79
CA PHE A 107 6.85 -11.91 0.52
C PHE A 107 5.86 -11.03 -0.26
N LEU A 108 4.55 -11.26 -0.10
CA LEU A 108 3.52 -10.73 -1.00
C LEU A 108 3.49 -9.19 -1.00
N TYR A 109 3.46 -8.55 0.17
CA TYR A 109 3.41 -7.10 0.23
C TYR A 109 4.71 -6.45 -0.24
N LYS A 110 5.86 -7.07 0.07
CA LYS A 110 7.19 -6.59 -0.36
C LYS A 110 7.26 -6.62 -1.89
N LEU A 111 6.82 -7.73 -2.47
CA LEU A 111 6.80 -7.92 -3.92
C LEU A 111 5.83 -6.96 -4.62
N ILE A 112 4.58 -6.84 -4.13
CA ILE A 112 3.60 -5.91 -4.71
C ILE A 112 4.14 -4.49 -4.69
N ASN A 113 4.59 -4.01 -3.53
CA ASN A 113 5.07 -2.64 -3.43
C ASN A 113 6.34 -2.42 -4.25
N LYS A 114 7.20 -3.43 -4.42
CA LYS A 114 8.35 -3.36 -5.32
C LYS A 114 7.90 -3.24 -6.78
N ALA A 115 7.04 -4.14 -7.25
CA ALA A 115 6.54 -4.16 -8.62
C ALA A 115 5.84 -2.85 -9.00
N LEU A 116 5.08 -2.26 -8.07
CA LEU A 116 4.41 -0.98 -8.26
C LEU A 116 5.40 0.20 -8.35
N ARG A 117 6.47 0.22 -7.53
CA ARG A 117 7.50 1.26 -7.58
C ARG A 117 8.34 1.20 -8.86
N GLU A 118 8.68 0.00 -9.29
CA GLU A 118 9.56 -0.25 -10.44
C GLU A 118 8.80 -0.29 -11.77
N GLU A 119 7.48 -0.16 -11.71
CA GLU A 119 6.59 -0.35 -12.85
C GLU A 119 6.81 -1.68 -13.60
N ASP A 120 6.99 -2.76 -12.83
CA ASP A 120 7.30 -4.08 -13.36
C ASP A 120 6.10 -4.71 -14.08
N LYS A 121 6.07 -4.53 -15.40
CA LYS A 121 5.04 -5.07 -16.30
C LYS A 121 4.99 -6.60 -16.32
N SER A 122 6.05 -7.29 -15.94
CA SER A 122 6.03 -8.76 -15.84
C SER A 122 5.05 -9.26 -14.78
N LYS A 123 4.63 -8.38 -13.85
CA LYS A 123 3.73 -8.72 -12.73
C LYS A 123 2.26 -8.45 -13.01
N VAL A 124 1.90 -7.93 -14.19
CA VAL A 124 0.51 -7.65 -14.56
C VAL A 124 -0.33 -8.93 -14.48
N ASP A 125 0.17 -10.04 -15.02
CA ASP A 125 -0.60 -11.29 -15.10
C ASP A 125 -0.60 -12.08 -13.78
N THR A 126 0.34 -11.83 -12.87
CA THR A 126 0.45 -12.53 -11.59
C THR A 126 -0.12 -11.74 -10.42
N LEU A 127 0.07 -10.43 -10.36
CA LEU A 127 -0.34 -9.58 -9.24
C LEU A 127 -1.54 -8.69 -9.56
N GLY A 128 -1.90 -8.51 -10.84
CA GLY A 128 -2.96 -7.61 -11.29
C GLY A 128 -4.29 -7.77 -10.59
N ALA A 129 -4.83 -8.99 -10.58
CA ALA A 129 -6.11 -9.32 -9.93
C ALA A 129 -6.09 -9.01 -8.42
N PHE A 130 -4.98 -9.32 -7.74
CA PHE A 130 -4.86 -9.07 -6.30
C PHE A 130 -4.76 -7.58 -5.98
N CYS A 131 -3.93 -6.84 -6.72
CA CYS A 131 -3.82 -5.39 -6.61
C CYS A 131 -5.17 -4.69 -6.89
N TYR A 132 -5.91 -5.17 -7.88
CA TYR A 132 -7.26 -4.68 -8.18
C TYR A 132 -8.18 -4.80 -6.96
N TYR A 133 -8.26 -5.98 -6.34
CA TYR A 133 -9.09 -6.15 -5.13
C TYR A 133 -8.70 -5.21 -3.99
N ILE A 134 -7.40 -4.97 -3.77
CA ILE A 134 -6.98 -4.00 -2.75
C ILE A 134 -7.46 -2.59 -3.13
N SER A 135 -7.32 -2.20 -4.40
CA SER A 135 -7.76 -0.86 -4.85
C SER A 135 -9.26 -0.61 -4.68
N LEU A 136 -10.07 -1.67 -4.67
CA LEU A 136 -11.52 -1.60 -4.45
C LEU A 136 -11.92 -1.21 -3.01
N MET A 137 -10.98 -1.09 -2.06
CA MET A 137 -11.29 -0.71 -0.68
C MET A 137 -12.10 0.60 -0.55
N ASN A 138 -11.97 1.54 -1.50
CA ASN A 138 -12.70 2.82 -1.49
C ASN A 138 -14.14 2.72 -2.03
N TYR A 139 -14.49 1.60 -2.69
CA TYR A 139 -15.75 1.42 -3.43
C TYR A 139 -16.63 0.32 -2.84
N THR A 140 -16.08 -0.46 -1.92
CA THR A 140 -16.71 -1.70 -1.45
C THR A 140 -17.65 -1.42 -0.28
N GLN A 141 -18.91 -1.84 -0.40
CA GLN A 141 -19.89 -1.73 0.69
C GLN A 141 -19.42 -2.46 1.95
N GLY A 142 -19.68 -1.89 3.13
CA GLY A 142 -19.22 -2.45 4.41
C GLY A 142 -17.85 -1.94 4.89
N PHE A 143 -17.18 -1.09 4.10
CA PHE A 143 -16.02 -0.32 4.56
C PHE A 143 -16.41 1.01 5.21
N GLY A 144 -17.70 1.35 5.33
CA GLY A 144 -18.19 2.57 5.99
C GLY A 144 -17.59 3.88 5.42
N PRO A 145 -17.89 5.05 6.02
CA PRO A 145 -17.10 6.27 5.78
C PRO A 145 -15.73 6.16 6.48
N SER A 146 -14.97 5.08 6.27
CA SER A 146 -13.63 4.88 6.84
C SER A 146 -12.54 5.65 6.09
N PHE A 147 -12.95 6.76 5.45
CA PHE A 147 -12.03 7.72 4.89
C PHE A 147 -11.37 8.44 6.06
N HIS A 148 -10.07 8.25 6.18
CA HIS A 148 -9.27 8.96 7.15
C HIS A 148 -8.73 10.23 6.52
N THR A 149 -9.08 11.37 7.13
CA THR A 149 -8.64 12.70 6.69
C THR A 149 -7.79 13.42 7.74
N ASN A 150 -7.57 12.80 8.91
CA ASN A 150 -6.67 13.35 9.91
C ASN A 150 -5.22 13.02 9.55
N THR A 151 -4.27 13.73 10.16
CA THR A 151 -2.84 13.51 9.93
C THR A 151 -2.43 12.06 10.22
N VAL A 152 -1.65 11.48 9.32
CA VAL A 152 -1.01 10.17 9.49
C VAL A 152 0.50 10.27 9.32
N TYR A 153 1.20 9.24 9.77
CA TYR A 153 2.65 9.24 9.90
C TYR A 153 3.27 8.02 9.22
N ARG A 154 4.46 8.20 8.63
CA ARG A 154 5.26 7.11 8.08
C ARG A 154 6.74 7.39 8.29
N GLY A 155 7.42 6.54 9.06
CA GLY A 155 8.87 6.57 9.16
C GLY A 155 9.51 5.81 8.01
N MET A 156 10.55 6.35 7.39
CA MET A 156 11.26 5.76 6.25
C MET A 156 12.76 6.06 6.34
N THR A 157 13.59 5.19 5.76
CA THR A 157 15.02 5.49 5.56
C THR A 157 15.20 6.09 4.17
N LEU A 158 15.66 7.33 4.12
CA LEU A 158 16.01 8.03 2.89
C LEU A 158 17.52 8.30 2.81
N THR A 159 18.08 8.29 1.61
CA THR A 159 19.42 8.78 1.34
C THR A 159 19.47 10.31 1.41
N ARG A 160 20.67 10.88 1.45
CA ARG A 160 20.85 12.34 1.45
C ARG A 160 20.33 12.95 0.15
N GLU A 161 20.53 12.27 -0.97
CA GLU A 161 20.08 12.66 -2.29
C GLU A 161 18.54 12.68 -2.35
N GLU A 162 17.87 11.66 -1.80
CA GLU A 162 16.41 11.62 -1.73
C GLU A 162 15.86 12.76 -0.85
N ILE A 163 16.47 13.02 0.31
CA ILE A 163 16.08 14.17 1.16
C ILE A 163 16.28 15.50 0.41
N SER A 164 17.39 15.65 -0.32
CA SER A 164 17.67 16.83 -1.13
C SER A 164 16.62 17.01 -2.24
N ASP A 165 16.18 15.93 -2.88
CA ASP A 165 15.11 15.96 -3.87
C ASP A 165 13.77 16.41 -3.28
N TYR A 166 13.43 16.00 -2.05
CA TYR A 166 12.26 16.54 -1.35
C TYR A 166 12.41 18.03 -1.00
N LYS A 167 13.60 18.49 -0.57
CA LYS A 167 13.87 19.92 -0.32
C LYS A 167 13.67 20.76 -1.59
N ALA A 168 14.18 20.30 -2.73
CA ALA A 168 14.02 20.96 -4.02
C ALA A 168 12.58 20.92 -4.57
N SER A 169 11.72 20.10 -3.96
CA SER A 169 10.33 19.89 -4.33
C SER A 169 9.33 20.62 -3.43
N ILE A 170 9.77 21.44 -2.48
CA ILE A 170 8.87 22.25 -1.64
C ILE A 170 7.96 23.11 -2.54
N GLY A 171 6.66 23.07 -2.26
CA GLY A 171 5.59 23.70 -3.04
C GLY A 171 5.17 22.93 -4.30
N LYS A 172 5.87 21.85 -4.67
CA LYS A 172 5.59 21.04 -5.86
C LYS A 172 4.88 19.73 -5.49
N TYR A 173 4.28 19.12 -6.51
CA TYR A 173 3.57 17.85 -6.39
C TYR A 173 4.45 16.65 -6.74
N LYS A 174 4.26 15.57 -5.98
CA LYS A 174 4.85 14.26 -6.23
C LYS A 174 3.80 13.17 -6.07
N ALA A 175 4.10 11.97 -6.56
CA ALA A 175 3.25 10.79 -6.41
C ALA A 175 4.00 9.62 -5.77
N TRP A 176 3.33 8.88 -4.87
CA TRP A 176 3.76 7.55 -4.44
C TRP A 176 3.09 6.47 -5.28
N LEU A 177 3.87 5.68 -6.00
CA LEU A 177 3.35 4.69 -6.96
C LEU A 177 2.77 3.44 -6.28
N ALA A 178 3.41 2.98 -5.20
CA ALA A 178 2.94 1.84 -4.43
C ALA A 178 1.86 2.22 -3.42
N PHE A 179 1.20 1.22 -2.84
CA PHE A 179 0.41 1.41 -1.63
C PHE A 179 1.30 1.88 -0.48
N ASN A 180 0.81 2.81 0.35
CA ASN A 180 1.58 3.35 1.46
C ASN A 180 0.92 3.05 2.79
N SER A 181 1.60 2.23 3.59
CA SER A 181 1.26 2.01 4.99
C SER A 181 1.64 3.24 5.81
N THR A 182 0.67 3.77 6.54
CA THR A 182 0.85 4.89 7.47
C THR A 182 0.18 4.54 8.80
N SER A 183 0.57 5.19 9.88
CA SER A 183 -0.03 5.01 11.20
C SER A 183 -0.67 6.31 11.67
N LYS A 184 -1.79 6.21 12.38
CA LYS A 184 -2.34 7.36 13.13
C LYS A 184 -1.49 7.72 14.34
N ILE A 185 -0.70 6.77 14.84
CA ILE A 185 0.13 6.94 16.03
C ILE A 185 1.53 7.32 15.58
N ARG A 186 1.89 8.59 15.81
CA ARG A 186 3.21 9.11 15.45
C ARG A 186 4.36 8.27 16.00
N GLY A 187 4.28 7.87 17.27
CA GLY A 187 5.33 7.11 17.93
C GLY A 187 5.64 5.79 17.21
N GLU A 188 4.61 5.09 16.74
CA GLU A 188 4.78 3.83 16.00
C GLU A 188 5.44 4.06 14.64
N ALA A 189 5.18 5.19 13.97
CA ALA A 189 5.86 5.52 12.72
C ALA A 189 7.30 6.00 12.94
N GLU A 190 7.55 6.79 13.99
CA GLU A 190 8.83 7.49 14.22
C GLU A 190 9.98 6.54 14.60
N VAL A 191 9.69 5.31 15.04
CA VAL A 191 10.71 4.27 15.28
C VAL A 191 11.40 3.80 13.98
N PHE A 192 10.79 4.03 12.82
CA PHE A 192 11.30 3.55 11.54
C PHE A 192 12.15 4.60 10.81
N GLY A 193 13.41 4.23 10.54
CA GLY A 193 14.30 4.97 9.65
C GLY A 193 14.78 6.32 10.16
N ASN A 194 15.36 7.10 9.25
CA ASN A 194 15.93 8.42 9.53
C ASN A 194 15.00 9.59 9.16
N THR A 195 13.84 9.31 8.58
CA THR A 195 12.91 10.33 8.09
C THR A 195 11.49 10.02 8.54
N LEU A 196 10.77 11.01 9.06
CA LEU A 196 9.34 10.90 9.36
C LEU A 196 8.53 11.76 8.39
N PHE A 197 7.64 11.12 7.64
CA PHE A 197 6.60 11.82 6.89
C PHE A 197 5.45 12.18 7.83
N VAL A 198 5.05 13.45 7.79
CA VAL A 198 3.83 13.98 8.42
C VAL A 198 2.86 14.29 7.30
N ILE A 199 1.82 13.47 7.19
CA ILE A 199 0.96 13.42 6.00
C ILE A 199 -0.40 13.99 6.38
N ASN A 200 -0.73 15.16 5.84
CA ASN A 200 -2.03 15.80 5.99
C ASN A 200 -2.90 15.51 4.77
N PHE A 201 -4.21 15.73 4.91
CA PHE A 201 -5.17 15.60 3.81
C PHE A 201 -5.90 16.93 3.64
N THR A 202 -6.11 17.37 2.39
CA THR A 202 -6.93 18.56 2.08
C THR A 202 -8.42 18.35 2.37
N GLY A 203 -8.84 17.09 2.49
CA GLY A 203 -10.23 16.69 2.71
C GLY A 203 -11.07 16.83 1.43
N MET A 204 -12.10 15.99 1.35
CA MET A 204 -13.23 16.03 0.39
C MET A 204 -13.21 15.09 -0.83
N SER A 205 -12.17 14.30 -1.10
CA SER A 205 -12.25 13.31 -2.19
C SER A 205 -11.94 11.88 -1.75
N ARG A 206 -12.68 10.91 -2.31
CA ARG A 206 -12.42 9.46 -2.13
C ARG A 206 -11.06 9.02 -2.68
N HIS A 207 -10.42 9.86 -3.47
CA HIS A 207 -9.10 9.62 -4.07
C HIS A 207 -7.96 10.24 -3.25
N GLY A 208 -8.24 11.31 -2.50
CA GLY A 208 -7.32 12.00 -1.60
C GLY A 208 -7.54 11.65 -0.13
N SER A 209 -7.97 10.43 0.19
CA SER A 209 -8.15 9.94 1.57
C SER A 209 -7.51 8.57 1.76
N GLY A 210 -7.02 8.33 2.97
CA GLY A 210 -6.56 7.01 3.38
C GLY A 210 -7.71 6.14 3.86
N ILE A 211 -7.55 4.83 3.83
CA ILE A 211 -8.52 3.90 4.42
C ILE A 211 -7.98 3.37 5.73
N ASP A 212 -8.75 3.55 6.80
CA ASP A 212 -8.49 2.86 8.07
C ASP A 212 -8.71 1.35 7.88
N ILE A 213 -7.62 0.59 8.02
CA ILE A 213 -7.64 -0.87 7.89
C ILE A 213 -7.30 -1.58 9.19
N ARG A 214 -7.39 -0.88 10.34
CA ARG A 214 -7.11 -1.43 11.67
C ARG A 214 -7.78 -2.79 11.88
N ASP A 215 -9.08 -2.86 11.61
CA ASP A 215 -9.91 -4.04 11.91
C ASP A 215 -9.72 -5.18 10.88
N LEU A 216 -8.97 -4.92 9.81
CA LEU A 216 -8.64 -5.88 8.76
C LEU A 216 -7.19 -6.34 8.84
N SER A 217 -6.34 -5.50 9.41
CA SER A 217 -4.91 -5.72 9.51
C SER A 217 -4.59 -6.92 10.41
N ARG A 218 -3.52 -7.64 10.08
CA ARG A 218 -2.92 -8.60 11.01
C ARG A 218 -2.33 -7.91 12.24
N TYR A 219 -2.08 -6.60 12.18
CA TYR A 219 -1.44 -5.78 13.19
C TYR A 219 -2.33 -4.58 13.54
N PRO A 220 -3.45 -4.79 14.26
CA PRO A 220 -4.40 -3.72 14.56
C PRO A 220 -3.80 -2.59 15.43
N TYR A 221 -2.80 -2.89 16.26
CA TYR A 221 -2.15 -1.89 17.12
C TYR A 221 -1.35 -0.83 16.37
N GLU A 222 -0.99 -1.07 15.11
CA GLU A 222 -0.34 -0.07 14.28
C GLU A 222 -1.30 1.07 13.87
N GLU A 223 -2.61 0.92 14.11
CA GLU A 223 -3.66 1.84 13.66
C GLU A 223 -3.46 2.25 12.20
N GLU A 224 -3.24 1.25 11.36
CA GLU A 224 -2.81 1.45 9.98
C GLU A 224 -3.90 2.15 9.16
N VAL A 225 -3.49 3.25 8.52
CA VAL A 225 -4.23 3.88 7.43
C VAL A 225 -3.47 3.60 6.14
N LEU A 226 -4.13 2.94 5.20
CA LEU A 226 -3.54 2.57 3.92
C LEU A 226 -3.88 3.61 2.86
N LEU A 227 -2.85 4.17 2.23
CA LEU A 227 -3.01 5.06 1.07
C LEU A 227 -2.95 4.26 -0.22
N GLN A 228 -3.77 4.65 -1.20
CA GLN A 228 -3.86 4.02 -2.50
C GLN A 228 -2.55 4.17 -3.30
N THR A 229 -2.39 3.31 -4.30
CA THR A 229 -1.37 3.49 -5.34
C THR A 229 -1.60 4.78 -6.10
N GLY A 230 -0.52 5.46 -6.50
CA GLY A 230 -0.61 6.72 -7.24
C GLY A 230 -1.09 7.90 -6.40
N THR A 231 -0.98 7.82 -5.07
CA THR A 231 -1.37 8.93 -4.18
C THR A 231 -0.49 10.14 -4.47
N ASN A 232 -1.12 11.24 -4.90
CA ASN A 232 -0.45 12.51 -5.13
C ASN A 232 -0.39 13.31 -3.84
N PHE A 233 0.67 14.08 -3.68
CA PHE A 233 0.84 14.97 -2.55
C PHE A 233 1.71 16.16 -2.92
N ARG A 234 1.46 17.30 -2.26
CA ARG A 234 2.35 18.45 -2.27
C ARG A 234 3.37 18.31 -1.17
N VAL A 235 4.64 18.66 -1.44
CA VAL A 235 5.64 18.80 -0.38
C VAL A 235 5.50 20.18 0.25
N ASP A 236 5.13 20.24 1.51
CA ASP A 236 4.88 21.52 2.20
C ASP A 236 6.15 22.05 2.87
N LYS A 237 6.91 21.15 3.50
CA LYS A 237 8.06 21.53 4.32
C LYS A 237 9.02 20.36 4.49
N VAL A 238 10.31 20.65 4.60
CA VAL A 238 11.35 19.68 4.98
C VAL A 238 12.17 20.28 6.11
N GLU A 239 12.30 19.57 7.23
CA GLU A 239 13.00 20.03 8.43
C GLU A 239 14.00 18.99 8.93
N GLU A 240 15.16 19.45 9.37
CA GLU A 240 16.11 18.61 10.10
C GLU A 240 15.81 18.74 11.60
N VAL A 241 15.62 17.60 12.27
CA VAL A 241 15.32 17.52 13.70
C VAL A 241 16.32 16.57 14.35
N GLY A 242 17.45 17.14 14.76
CA GLY A 242 18.58 16.36 15.27
C GLY A 242 19.11 15.40 14.18
N PRO A 243 19.24 14.09 14.46
CA PRO A 243 19.72 13.12 13.47
C PRO A 243 18.65 12.69 12.45
N LYS A 244 17.40 13.15 12.60
CA LYS A 244 16.28 12.75 11.74
C LYS A 244 15.80 13.90 10.86
N CYS A 245 15.16 13.56 9.75
CA CYS A 245 14.45 14.48 8.88
C CYS A 245 12.94 14.38 9.12
N ARG A 246 12.20 15.48 9.00
CA ARG A 246 10.74 15.51 8.93
C ARG A 246 10.31 16.11 7.60
N ILE A 247 9.44 15.41 6.90
CA ILE A 247 8.90 15.86 5.61
C ILE A 247 7.39 16.00 5.78
N HIS A 248 6.90 17.23 5.70
CA HIS A 248 5.49 17.54 5.75
C HIS A 248 4.94 17.53 4.34
N VAL A 249 3.88 16.75 4.13
CA VAL A 249 3.20 16.64 2.86
C VAL A 249 1.70 16.74 3.04
N THR A 250 1.02 17.19 2.00
CA THR A 250 -0.44 17.24 1.95
C THR A 250 -0.92 16.45 0.74
N VAL A 251 -1.67 15.38 1.00
CA VAL A 251 -2.35 14.59 -0.04
C VAL A 251 -3.43 15.44 -0.69
N VAL A 252 -3.48 15.40 -2.03
CA VAL A 252 -4.41 16.17 -2.87
C VAL A 252 -5.27 15.28 -3.75
#